data_AF-A0A521X7H9-F1
#
_entry.id   AF-A0A521X7H9-F1
#
_cell.length_a   1.000
_cell.length_b   1.000
_cell.length_c   1.000
_cell.angle_alpha   90.00
_cell.angle_beta   90.00
_cell.angle_gamma   90.00
#
_symmetry.space_group_name_H-M   'P 1'
#
loop_
_entity.id
_entity.type
_entity.pdbx_description
1 polymer ?
#
loop_
_entity_poly.entity_id
_entity_poly.type
_entity_poly.pdbx_seq_one_letter_code
_entity_poly.pdbx_strand_id
1 'polypeptide(L)'
;MEPAAAVVFFADGATAVAAGFNSAWLVGHWRGGAAAGDRRSRLRPYADNRPRRLAAVTLALLNAGIAVQAAFGQALFSAHRLGMPVEPLFEPAPWVAARLPLLAGTLLLSLLILRRVR
;
A
#
# COMPACT_ATOMS: atom_id res chain seq x y z
N MET A 1 4.65 14.68 -26.95
CA MET A 1 4.04 13.63 -26.11
C MET A 1 2.57 13.58 -26.47
N GLU A 2 1.99 12.41 -26.68
CA GLU A 2 0.52 12.33 -26.73
C GLU A 2 -0.05 12.77 -25.36
N PRO A 3 -1.07 13.65 -25.33
CA PRO A 3 -1.61 14.19 -24.09
C PRO A 3 -2.13 13.10 -23.15
N ALA A 4 -2.63 11.99 -23.69
CA ALA A 4 -3.10 10.85 -22.91
C ALA A 4 -1.97 10.19 -22.10
N ALA A 5 -0.79 10.00 -22.68
CA ALA A 5 0.34 9.34 -22.01
C ALA A 5 0.88 10.17 -20.83
N ALA A 6 0.87 11.49 -20.94
CA ALA A 6 1.30 12.39 -19.86
C ALA A 6 0.31 12.37 -18.68
N VAL A 7 -0.99 12.30 -18.96
CA VAL A 7 -2.04 12.21 -17.93
C VAL A 7 -1.94 10.90 -17.15
N VAL A 8 -1.77 9.77 -17.85
CA VAL A 8 -1.62 8.46 -17.20
C VAL A 8 -0.35 8.43 -16.34
N PHE A 9 0.77 8.93 -16.86
CA PHE A 9 2.03 9.00 -16.10
C PHE A 9 1.91 9.83 -14.82
N PHE A 10 1.24 10.98 -14.89
CA PHE A 10 0.99 11.81 -13.70
C PHE A 10 0.05 11.13 -12.71
N ALA A 11 -1.02 10.50 -13.20
CA ALA A 11 -1.96 9.77 -12.37
C ALA A 11 -1.29 8.62 -11.61
N ASP A 12 -0.40 7.87 -12.25
CA ASP A 12 0.38 6.81 -11.59
C ASP A 12 1.32 7.40 -10.53
N GLY A 13 2.01 8.50 -10.81
CA GLY A 13 2.89 9.16 -9.84
C GLY A 13 2.13 9.67 -8.61
N ALA A 14 0.99 10.35 -8.83
CA ALA A 14 0.13 10.81 -7.76
C ALA A 14 -0.43 9.65 -6.92
N THR A 15 -0.80 8.55 -7.58
CA THR A 15 -1.27 7.32 -6.94
C THR A 15 -0.20 6.69 -6.06
N ALA A 16 1.04 6.61 -6.57
CA ALA A 16 2.18 6.08 -5.81
C ALA A 16 2.42 6.87 -4.51
N VAL A 17 2.42 8.20 -4.61
CA VAL A 17 2.63 9.08 -3.45
C VAL A 17 1.47 8.98 -2.46
N ALA A 18 0.23 9.11 -2.93
CA ALA A 18 -0.94 9.12 -2.06
C ALA A 18 -1.13 7.78 -1.34
N ALA A 19 -0.99 6.66 -2.06
CA ALA A 19 -1.13 5.34 -1.49
C ALA A 19 0.05 5.01 -0.55
N GLY A 20 1.28 5.37 -0.91
CA GLY A 20 2.45 5.23 -0.04
C GLY A 20 2.32 6.02 1.26
N PHE A 21 1.85 7.27 1.18
CA PHE A 21 1.56 8.10 2.36
C PHE A 21 0.49 7.47 3.25
N ASN A 22 -0.62 7.02 2.67
CA ASN A 22 -1.72 6.39 3.41
C ASN A 22 -1.26 5.10 4.13
N SER A 23 -0.45 4.28 3.46
CA SER A 23 0.19 3.11 4.08
C SER A 23 1.06 3.48 5.27
N ALA A 24 1.96 4.44 5.09
CA ALA A 24 2.86 4.88 6.15
C ALA A 24 2.09 5.48 7.34
N TRP A 25 1.08 6.29 7.06
CA TRP A 25 0.22 6.87 8.08
C TRP A 25 -0.56 5.81 8.86
N LEU A 26 -1.19 4.84 8.19
CA LEU A 26 -1.91 3.74 8.84
C LEU A 26 -0.99 2.90 9.73
N VAL A 27 0.21 2.57 9.25
CA VAL A 27 1.19 1.82 10.04
C VAL A 27 1.66 2.64 11.23
N GLY A 28 1.97 3.93 11.03
CA GLY A 28 2.46 4.83 12.07
C GLY A 28 1.41 5.14 13.14
N HIS A 29 0.18 5.44 12.73
CA HIS A 29 -0.93 5.74 13.64
C HIS A 29 -1.28 4.54 14.54
N TRP A 30 -1.31 3.33 13.98
CA TRP A 30 -1.69 2.13 14.73
C TRP A 30 -0.51 1.41 15.42
N ARG A 31 0.75 1.67 15.04
CA ARG A 31 1.94 1.31 15.85
C ARG A 31 2.22 2.33 16.95
N GLY A 32 1.99 3.62 16.69
CA GLY A 32 2.26 4.74 17.58
C GLY A 32 1.15 5.04 18.60
N GLY A 33 -0.04 4.45 18.45
CA GLY A 33 -1.15 4.56 19.41
C GLY A 33 -0.89 3.93 20.79
N ALA A 34 0.24 3.25 20.99
CA ALA A 34 0.73 2.90 22.33
C ALA A 34 1.61 3.99 22.95
N ALA A 35 2.19 4.90 22.15
CA ALA A 35 3.22 5.85 22.59
C ALA A 35 2.74 7.31 22.63
N ALA A 36 1.77 7.71 21.81
CA ALA A 36 1.26 9.08 21.75
C ALA A 36 -0.17 9.19 22.29
N GLY A 37 -0.30 9.11 23.62
CA GLY A 37 -1.35 9.77 24.38
C GLY A 37 -2.80 9.39 24.09
N ASP A 38 -3.39 8.62 24.99
CA ASP A 38 -4.74 8.99 25.40
C ASP A 38 -4.81 9.19 26.91
N ARG A 39 -4.49 10.40 27.36
CA ARG A 39 -4.74 10.84 28.74
C ARG A 39 -6.26 10.87 29.05
N ARG A 40 -7.15 10.81 28.03
CA ARG A 40 -8.60 10.59 28.17
C ARG A 40 -9.01 9.10 28.22
N SER A 41 -8.11 8.15 27.92
CA SER A 41 -8.42 6.70 27.96
C SER A 41 -8.43 6.10 29.37
N ARG A 42 -8.03 6.85 30.40
CA ARG A 42 -8.05 6.36 31.80
C ARG A 42 -9.46 5.99 32.32
N LEU A 43 -10.52 6.33 31.59
CA LEU A 43 -11.91 6.06 31.97
C LEU A 43 -12.63 5.03 31.09
N ARG A 44 -11.97 4.41 30.09
CA ARG A 44 -12.56 3.29 29.33
C ARG A 44 -11.79 2.00 29.59
N PRO A 45 -12.43 0.97 30.17
CA PRO A 45 -11.78 -0.31 30.36
C PRO A 45 -11.52 -0.92 28.98
N TYR A 46 -10.24 -1.05 28.63
CA TYR A 46 -9.65 -1.99 27.66
C TYR A 46 -10.56 -2.41 26.49
N ALA A 47 -10.91 -1.47 25.61
CA ALA A 47 -11.49 -1.84 24.32
C ALA A 47 -10.39 -2.54 23.48
N ASP A 48 -10.57 -3.82 23.20
CA ASP A 48 -9.61 -4.59 22.41
C ASP A 48 -9.50 -3.99 21.00
N ASN A 49 -8.42 -3.24 20.75
CA ASN A 49 -8.18 -2.55 19.48
C ASN A 49 -7.61 -3.48 18.40
N ARG A 50 -7.41 -4.79 18.69
CA ARG A 50 -6.90 -5.79 17.74
C ARG A 50 -7.63 -5.80 16.38
N PRO A 51 -8.97 -5.84 16.27
CA PRO A 51 -9.64 -5.88 14.98
C PRO A 51 -9.42 -4.60 14.16
N ARG A 52 -9.37 -3.44 14.81
CA ARG A 52 -9.09 -2.15 14.14
C ARG A 52 -7.65 -2.07 13.63
N ARG A 53 -6.70 -2.57 14.42
CA ARG A 53 -5.30 -2.66 14.02
C ARG A 53 -5.11 -3.63 12.84
N LEU A 54 -5.81 -4.77 12.82
CA LEU A 54 -5.77 -5.69 11.68
C LEU A 54 -6.35 -5.06 10.42
N ALA A 55 -7.50 -4.40 10.52
CA ALA A 55 -8.10 -3.68 9.39
C ALA A 55 -7.16 -2.60 8.84
N ALA A 56 -6.49 -1.85 9.73
CA ALA A 56 -5.51 -0.84 9.34
C ALA A 56 -4.28 -1.43 8.64
N VAL A 57 -3.75 -2.56 9.12
CA VAL A 57 -2.64 -3.27 8.46
C VAL A 57 -3.06 -3.79 7.08
N THR A 58 -4.25 -4.37 6.97
CA THR A 58 -4.80 -4.83 5.68
C THR A 58 -4.91 -3.66 4.69
N LEU A 59 -5.49 -2.54 5.12
CA LEU A 59 -5.58 -1.33 4.29
C LEU A 59 -4.20 -0.77 3.93
N ALA A 60 -3.24 -0.78 4.86
CA ALA A 60 -1.89 -0.32 4.60
C ALA A 60 -1.18 -1.18 3.55
N LEU A 61 -1.38 -2.50 3.57
CA LEU A 61 -0.81 -3.42 2.57
C LEU A 61 -1.43 -3.24 1.19
N LEU A 62 -2.75 -3.04 1.13
CA LEU A 62 -3.44 -2.76 -0.15
C LEU A 62 -2.94 -1.44 -0.76
N ASN A 63 -2.86 -0.38 0.03
CA ASN A 63 -2.30 0.90 -0.42
C ASN A 63 -0.83 0.75 -0.85
N ALA A 64 -0.03 -0.05 -0.14
CA ALA A 64 1.36 -0.27 -0.50
C ALA A 64 1.47 -1.03 -1.82
N GLY A 65 0.62 -2.03 -2.06
CA GLY A 65 0.55 -2.75 -3.32
C GLY A 65 0.18 -1.85 -4.50
N ILE A 66 -0.80 -0.97 -4.32
CA ILE A 66 -1.18 0.04 -5.32
C ILE A 66 0.02 0.96 -5.62
N ALA A 67 0.68 1.45 -4.57
CA ALA A 67 1.83 2.35 -4.72
C ALA A 67 2.98 1.70 -5.49
N VAL A 68 3.30 0.45 -5.14
CA VAL A 68 4.36 -0.32 -5.78
C VAL A 68 4.02 -0.61 -7.25
N GLN A 69 2.77 -0.96 -7.57
CA GLN A 69 2.37 -1.19 -8.97
C GLN A 69 2.45 0.09 -9.80
N ALA A 70 2.00 1.22 -9.28
CA ALA A 70 2.08 2.50 -9.97
C ALA A 70 3.54 2.94 -10.18
N ALA A 71 4.38 2.83 -9.16
CA ALA A 71 5.82 3.14 -9.27
C ALA A 71 6.53 2.21 -10.27
N PHE A 72 6.18 0.93 -10.27
CA PHE A 72 6.74 -0.06 -11.19
C PHE A 72 6.31 0.21 -12.65
N GLY A 73 5.04 0.57 -12.88
CA GLY A 73 4.54 1.01 -14.19
C GLY A 73 5.24 2.27 -14.69
N GLN A 74 5.41 3.27 -13.82
CA GLN A 74 6.19 4.48 -14.13
C GLN A 74 7.65 4.16 -14.47
N ALA A 75 8.28 3.25 -13.74
CA ALA A 75 9.66 2.84 -13.98
C ALA A 75 9.81 2.20 -15.37
N LEU A 76 8.90 1.27 -15.73
CA LEU A 76 8.87 0.66 -17.06
C LEU A 76 8.66 1.69 -18.17
N PHE A 77 7.68 2.57 -18.01
CA PHE A 77 7.39 3.62 -18.99
C PHE A 77 8.58 4.57 -19.17
N SER A 78 9.21 4.98 -18.06
CA SER A 78 10.37 5.88 -18.08
C SER A 78 11.58 5.22 -18.71
N ALA A 79 11.88 3.96 -18.35
CA ALA A 79 12.99 3.21 -18.92
C ALA A 79 12.83 3.05 -20.43
N HIS A 80 11.63 2.68 -20.89
CA HIS A 80 11.31 2.61 -22.32
C HIS A 80 11.49 3.97 -23.01
N ARG A 81 11.00 5.05 -22.41
CA ARG A 81 11.10 6.42 -22.97
C ARG A 81 12.52 6.95 -23.05
N LEU A 82 13.38 6.57 -22.10
CA LEU A 82 14.77 7.00 -22.02
C LEU A 82 15.72 6.08 -22.81
N GLY A 83 15.22 5.02 -23.44
CA GLY A 83 16.05 4.04 -24.15
C GLY A 83 16.93 3.22 -23.21
N MET A 84 16.58 3.14 -21.93
CA MET A 84 17.28 2.32 -20.95
C MET A 84 16.91 0.85 -21.12
N PRO A 85 17.82 -0.10 -20.82
CA PRO A 85 17.49 -1.52 -20.85
C PRO A 85 16.36 -1.83 -19.87
N VAL A 86 15.32 -2.49 -20.35
CA VAL A 86 14.11 -2.85 -19.58
C VAL A 86 14.15 -4.29 -19.10
N GLU A 87 14.99 -5.12 -19.70
CA GLU A 87 15.20 -6.53 -19.37
C GLU A 87 15.38 -6.79 -17.87
N PRO A 88 16.14 -5.97 -17.10
CA PRO A 88 16.25 -6.15 -15.65
C PRO A 88 14.92 -6.02 -14.91
N LEU A 89 13.99 -5.19 -15.39
CA LEU A 89 12.66 -5.01 -14.79
C LEU A 89 11.72 -6.19 -15.10
N PHE A 90 12.02 -6.98 -16.13
CA PHE A 90 11.30 -8.20 -16.49
C PHE A 90 11.86 -9.45 -15.80
N GLU A 91 12.93 -9.33 -15.01
CA GLU A 91 13.40 -10.44 -14.20
C GLU A 91 12.32 -10.90 -13.21
N PRO A 92 12.29 -12.20 -12.86
CA PRO A 92 11.25 -12.74 -11.97
C PRO A 92 11.19 -12.03 -10.62
N ALA A 93 12.34 -11.62 -10.07
CA ALA A 93 12.44 -11.00 -8.75
C ALA A 93 11.66 -9.68 -8.63
N PRO A 94 11.93 -8.63 -9.43
CA PRO A 94 11.16 -7.38 -9.37
C PRO A 94 9.67 -7.59 -9.69
N TRP A 95 9.36 -8.49 -10.62
CA TRP A 95 7.99 -8.80 -11.01
C TRP A 95 7.18 -9.42 -9.88
N VAL A 96 7.78 -10.34 -9.11
CA VAL A 96 7.17 -10.96 -7.93
C VAL A 96 7.08 -9.96 -6.79
N ALA A 97 8.16 -9.22 -6.51
CA ALA A 97 8.19 -8.21 -5.45
C ALA A 97 7.09 -7.16 -5.61
N ALA A 98 6.79 -6.75 -6.85
CA ALA A 98 5.73 -5.79 -7.12
C ALA A 98 4.30 -6.31 -6.81
N ARG A 99 4.11 -7.63 -6.82
CA ARG A 99 2.78 -8.28 -6.63
C ARG A 99 2.53 -8.72 -5.20
N LEU A 100 3.58 -9.07 -4.47
CA LEU A 100 3.48 -9.61 -3.11
C LEU A 100 2.65 -8.75 -2.15
N PRO A 101 2.79 -7.41 -2.10
CA PRO A 101 2.02 -6.60 -1.15
C PRO A 101 0.51 -6.64 -1.43
N LEU A 102 0.13 -6.63 -2.70
CA LEU A 102 -1.28 -6.68 -3.11
C LEU A 102 -1.89 -8.05 -2.82
N LEU A 103 -1.16 -9.15 -3.09
CA LEU A 103 -1.56 -10.51 -2.73
C LEU A 103 -1.72 -10.67 -1.21
N ALA A 104 -0.76 -10.16 -0.42
CA ALA A 104 -0.85 -10.21 1.03
C ALA A 104 -2.04 -9.40 1.56
N GLY A 105 -2.30 -8.22 1.00
CA GLY A 105 -3.44 -7.38 1.35
C GLY A 105 -4.79 -8.07 1.08
N THR A 106 -4.96 -8.66 -0.10
CA THR A 106 -6.21 -9.35 -0.49
C THR A 106 -6.46 -10.63 0.31
N LEU A 107 -5.40 -11.39 0.62
CA LEU A 107 -5.49 -12.56 1.51
C LEU A 107 -5.93 -12.17 2.92
N LEU A 108 -5.32 -11.13 3.50
CA LEU A 108 -5.70 -10.65 4.82
C LEU A 108 -7.13 -10.11 4.84
N LEU A 109 -7.56 -9.41 3.80
CA LEU A 109 -8.95 -8.96 3.66
C LEU A 109 -9.92 -10.15 3.64
N SER A 110 -9.61 -11.18 2.84
CA SER A 110 -10.40 -12.41 2.76
C SER A 110 -10.51 -13.10 4.12
N LEU A 111 -9.41 -13.18 4.87
CA LEU A 111 -9.40 -13.74 6.23
C LEU A 111 -10.23 -12.92 7.21
N LEU A 112 -10.19 -11.58 7.11
CA LEU A 112 -11.00 -10.70 7.95
C LEU A 112 -12.50 -10.84 7.67
N ILE A 113 -12.89 -10.96 6.40
CA ILE A 113 -14.27 -11.20 6.00
C ILE A 113 -14.74 -12.55 6.55
N LEU A 114 -13.96 -13.61 6.34
CA LEU A 114 -14.30 -14.95 6.82
C LEU A 114 -14.47 -15.00 8.34
N ARG A 115 -13.62 -14.27 9.08
CA ARG A 115 -13.70 -14.16 10.55
C ARG A 115 -14.91 -13.36 11.06
N ARG A 116 -15.50 -12.51 10.22
CA ARG A 116 -16.67 -11.68 10.60
C ARG A 116 -17.99 -12.37 10.26
N VAL A 117 -17.98 -13.26 9.27
CA VAL A 117 -19.17 -14.00 8.80
C VAL A 117 -19.42 -15.27 9.62
N ARG A 118 -18.38 -15.85 10.23
CA ARG A 118 -18.50 -16.93 11.23
C ARG A 118 -18.80 -16.36 12.61
#